data_AF-E6VFK5-F1
#
_entry.id   AF-E6VFK5-F1
#
_cell.length_a   1.000
_cell.length_b   1.000
_cell.length_c   1.000
_cell.angle_alpha   90.00
_cell.angle_beta   90.00
_cell.angle_gamma   90.00
#
_symmetry.space_group_name_H-M   'P 1'
#
loop_
_entity.id
_entity.type
_entity.pdbx_description
1 polymer ?
#
loop_
_entity_poly.entity_id
_entity_poly.type
_entity_poly.pdbx_seq_one_letter_code
_entity_poly.pdbx_strand_id
1 'polypeptide(L)' 'MRRRSSPTLRRQPRQMRMNVRLYRVSIDDFGECEVQASGRAGARWRTFQLGREAGYFGAGFRDFIARRPRVAELRQECHA' A
#
# COMPACT_ATOMS: atom_id res chain seq x y z
N MET A 1 15.69 -49.84 13.72
CA MET A 1 15.60 -48.37 13.67
C MET A 1 14.52 -47.95 12.67
N ARG A 2 13.38 -47.40 13.10
CA ARG A 2 12.29 -46.95 12.21
C ARG A 2 12.42 -45.45 11.95
N ARG A 3 12.74 -45.06 10.72
CA ARG A 3 12.76 -43.64 10.29
C ARG A 3 11.32 -43.14 10.19
N ARG A 4 10.94 -42.18 11.03
CA ARG A 4 9.68 -41.42 10.90
C ARG A 4 9.85 -40.43 9.77
N SER A 5 9.13 -40.64 8.67
CA SER A 5 8.98 -39.67 7.60
C SER A 5 8.13 -38.51 8.12
N SER A 6 8.73 -37.33 8.30
CA SER A 6 8.01 -36.10 8.60
C SER A 6 7.09 -35.76 7.41
N PRO A 7 5.78 -35.57 7.62
CA PRO A 7 4.90 -35.17 6.52
C PRO A 7 5.27 -33.75 6.11
N THR A 8 5.65 -33.59 4.84
CA THR A 8 5.80 -32.28 4.21
C THR A 8 4.44 -31.60 4.19
N LEU A 9 4.20 -30.72 5.18
CA LEU A 9 3.07 -29.79 5.20
C LEU A 9 3.17 -28.91 3.94
N ARG A 10 2.52 -29.35 2.85
CA ARG A 10 2.21 -28.49 1.72
C ARG A 10 1.36 -27.35 2.27
N ARG A 11 1.97 -26.18 2.45
CA ARG A 11 1.26 -24.94 2.77
C ARG A 11 0.24 -24.72 1.66
N GLN A 12 -1.02 -25.03 1.93
CA GLN A 12 -2.10 -24.69 1.00
C GLN A 12 -2.03 -23.17 0.76
N PRO A 13 -2.23 -22.71 -0.48
CA PRO A 13 -2.34 -21.29 -0.77
C PRO A 13 -3.52 -20.76 0.04
N ARG A 14 -3.23 -20.07 1.14
CA ARG A 14 -4.26 -19.33 1.88
C ARG A 14 -4.72 -18.24 0.94
N GLN A 15 -5.97 -18.32 0.47
CA GLN A 15 -6.65 -17.20 -0.17
C GLN A 15 -6.65 -16.03 0.82
N MET A 16 -5.67 -15.15 0.69
CA MET A 16 -5.52 -13.99 1.54
C MET A 16 -6.43 -12.92 0.93
N ARG A 17 -7.63 -12.75 1.51
CA ARG A 17 -8.48 -11.60 1.17
C ARG A 17 -7.73 -10.34 1.60
N MET A 18 -7.07 -9.67 0.65
CA MET A 18 -6.49 -8.36 0.90
C MET A 18 -7.64 -7.37 1.08
N ASN A 19 -7.81 -6.86 2.30
CA ASN A 19 -8.71 -5.76 2.57
C ASN A 19 -8.14 -4.48 1.94
N VAL A 20 -8.45 -4.25 0.67
CA VAL A 20 -8.09 -3.02 -0.03
C VAL A 20 -9.06 -1.93 0.40
N ARG A 21 -8.50 -0.79 0.82
CA ARG A 21 -9.24 0.40 1.25
C ARG A 21 -8.83 1.57 0.37
N LEU A 22 -9.73 2.54 0.24
CA LEU A 22 -9.44 3.78 -0.46
C LEU A 22 -8.81 4.79 0.51
N TYR A 23 -7.74 5.43 0.07
CA TYR A 23 -7.02 6.45 0.82
C TYR A 23 -6.92 7.71 -0.02
N ARG A 24 -7.18 8.86 0.59
CA ARG A 24 -6.77 10.15 0.05
C ARG A 24 -5.38 10.47 0.59
N VAL A 25 -4.47 10.77 -0.31
CA VAL A 25 -3.10 11.17 0.01
C VAL A 25 -2.90 12.60 -0.45
N SER A 26 -2.56 13.48 0.48
CA SER A 26 -2.22 14.87 0.23
C SER A 26 -0.71 15.03 0.40
N ILE A 27 -0.08 15.66 -0.59
CA ILE A 27 1.35 15.95 -0.59
C ILE A 27 1.54 17.41 -0.92
N ASP A 28 2.29 18.10 -0.06
CA ASP A 28 2.62 19.51 -0.27
C ASP A 28 3.33 19.68 -1.65
N ASP A 29 2.85 20.67 -2.42
CA ASP A 29 3.20 21.00 -3.81
C ASP A 29 2.79 20.00 -4.92
N PHE A 30 2.38 18.78 -4.59
CA PHE A 30 1.95 17.76 -5.59
C PHE A 30 0.43 17.54 -5.62
N GLY A 31 -0.30 18.16 -4.70
CA GLY A 31 -1.76 18.10 -4.64
C GLY A 31 -2.30 16.87 -3.93
N GLU A 32 -3.57 16.56 -4.20
CA GLU A 32 -4.29 15.42 -3.62
C GLU A 32 -4.49 14.34 -4.67
N CYS A 33 -4.38 13.07 -4.25
CA CYS A 33 -4.76 11.94 -5.08
C CYS A 33 -5.43 10.84 -4.25
N GLU A 34 -6.17 9.98 -4.93
CA GLU A 34 -6.83 8.83 -4.32
C GLU A 34 -6.11 7.54 -4.75
N VAL A 35 -5.79 6.70 -3.76
CA VAL A 35 -5.09 5.44 -3.98
C VAL A 35 -5.76 4.31 -3.21
N GLN A 36 -5.84 3.17 -3.88
CA GLN A 36 -6.30 1.94 -3.25
C GLN A 36 -5.11 1.18 -2.68
N ALA A 37 -5.18 0.82 -1.41
CA ALA A 37 -4.12 0.07 -0.74
C ALA A 37 -4.66 -0.77 0.42
N SER A 38 -3.91 -1.79 0.83
CA SER A 38 -4.25 -2.63 1.98
C SER A 38 -4.09 -1.93 3.34
N GLY A 39 -3.52 -0.73 3.36
CA GLY A 39 -3.27 0.06 4.56
C GLY A 39 -2.55 1.37 4.25
N ARG A 40 -2.39 2.22 5.27
CA ARG A 40 -1.73 3.54 5.13
C ARG A 40 -0.32 3.46 4.54
N ALA A 41 0.48 2.46 4.93
CA ALA A 41 1.83 2.28 4.39
C ALA A 41 1.80 1.93 2.89
N GLY A 42 0.87 1.06 2.49
CA GLY A 42 0.65 0.74 1.07
C GLY A 42 0.15 1.94 0.27
N ALA A 43 -0.71 2.79 0.86
CA ALA A 43 -1.20 4.00 0.24
C ALA A 43 -0.07 5.00 -0.04
N ARG A 44 0.84 5.20 0.94
CA ARG A 44 2.04 6.02 0.75
C ARG A 44 2.91 5.49 -0.39
N TRP A 45 3.15 4.17 -0.41
CA TRP A 45 3.95 3.53 -1.45
C TRP A 45 3.32 3.66 -2.83
N ARG A 46 2.01 3.43 -2.95
CA ARG A 46 1.30 3.54 -4.23
C ARG A 46 1.33 4.97 -4.76
N THR A 47 1.16 5.95 -3.87
CA THR A 47 1.24 7.37 -4.23
C THR A 47 2.63 7.74 -4.74
N PHE A 48 3.68 7.24 -4.08
CA PHE A 48 5.06 7.41 -4.53
C PHE A 48 5.28 6.86 -5.94
N GLN A 49 4.80 5.64 -6.23
CA GLN A 49 4.93 5.05 -7.56
C GLN A 49 4.30 5.93 -8.64
N LEU A 50 3.09 6.44 -8.39
CA LEU A 50 2.38 7.33 -9.32
C LEU A 50 3.14 8.63 -9.56
N GLY A 51 3.64 9.27 -8.51
CA GLY A 51 4.45 10.49 -8.67
C GLY A 51 5.75 10.25 -9.44
N ARG A 52 6.39 9.10 -9.24
CA ARG A 52 7.58 8.70 -10.01
C ARG A 52 7.25 8.48 -11.48
N GLU A 53 6.15 7.79 -11.79
CA GLU A 53 5.67 7.54 -13.16
C GLU A 53 5.31 8.84 -13.88
N ALA A 54 4.75 9.82 -13.17
CA ALA A 54 4.45 11.14 -13.70
C ALA A 54 5.67 12.08 -13.78
N GLY A 55 6.87 11.60 -13.46
CA GLY A 55 8.13 12.35 -13.62
C GLY A 55 8.41 13.39 -12.52
N TYR A 56 7.66 13.36 -11.41
CA TYR A 56 7.76 14.36 -10.34
C TYR A 56 8.99 14.19 -9.43
N PHE A 57 9.72 13.08 -9.54
CA PHE A 57 10.82 12.77 -8.63
C PHE A 57 12.09 12.29 -9.34
N GLY A 58 13.21 12.99 -9.11
CA GLY A 58 14.57 12.53 -9.48
C GLY A 58 15.19 11.60 -8.42
N ALA A 59 15.21 12.01 -7.14
CA ALA A 59 15.77 11.23 -6.01
C ALA A 59 14.72 10.37 -5.25
N GLY A 60 13.45 10.44 -5.67
CA GLY A 60 12.40 9.45 -5.37
C GLY A 60 11.91 9.38 -3.93
N PHE A 61 12.56 8.58 -3.10
CA PHE A 61 11.96 8.08 -1.86
C PHE A 61 12.24 8.97 -0.64
N ARG A 62 13.46 9.51 -0.54
CA ARG A 62 13.89 10.29 0.62
C ARG A 62 13.21 11.66 0.69
N ASP A 63 13.08 12.32 -0.45
CA ASP A 63 12.36 13.59 -0.58
C ASP A 63 10.86 13.42 -0.34
N PHE A 64 10.29 12.31 -0.83
CA PHE A 64 8.89 11.96 -0.57
C PHE A 64 8.59 11.79 0.92
N ILE A 65 9.46 11.07 1.66
CA ILE A 65 9.31 10.94 3.12
C ILE A 65 9.51 12.29 3.82
N ALA A 66 10.48 13.08 3.37
CA ALA A 66 10.76 14.41 3.94
C ALA A 66 9.56 15.36 3.82
N ARG A 67 8.78 15.25 2.73
CA ARG A 67 7.54 16.02 2.50
C ARG A 67 6.32 15.54 3.31
N ARG A 68 6.47 14.52 4.17
CA ARG A 68 5.44 14.04 5.12
C ARG A 68 4.04 13.91 4.50
N PRO A 69 3.84 13.03 3.50
CA PRO A 69 2.54 12.80 2.87
C PRO A 69 1.48 12.47 3.92
N ARG A 70 0.41 13.27 3.92
CA ARG A 70 -0.75 13.08 4.80
C ARG A 70 -1.65 12.04 4.15
N VAL A 71 -2.02 11.02 4.92
CA VAL A 71 -2.85 9.91 4.44
C VAL A 71 -4.10 9.84 5.29
N ALA A 72 -5.24 10.10 4.66
CA ALA A 72 -6.56 9.93 5.24
C ALA A 72 -7.22 8.69 4.60
N GLU A 73 -7.75 7.80 5.43
CA GLU A 73 -8.59 6.71 4.93
C GLU A 73 -9.94 7.31 4.55
N LEU A 74 -10.34 7.17 3.28
CA LEU A 74 -11.68 7.52 2.87
C LEU A 74 -12.58 6.38 3.32
N ARG A 75 -13.28 6.59 4.44
CA ARG A 75 -14.43 5.75 4.75
C ARG A 75 -15.44 6.03 3.64
N GLN A 76 -15.70 5.05 2.79
CA GLN A 76 -16.89 5.07 1.96
C GLN A 76 -18.07 5.19 2.92
N GLU A 77 -18.62 6.39 3.07
CA GLU A 77 -19.95 6.57 3.59
C GLU A 77 -20.87 5.95 2.54
N CYS A 78 -21.16 4.66 2.70
CA CYS A 78 -22.28 4.04 2.03
C CYS A 78 -23.52 4.76 2.56
N HIS A 79 -24.00 5.77 1.82
CA HIS A 79 -25.36 6.23 1.97
C HIS A 79 -26.28 5.05 1.66
N ALA A 80 -26.95 4.56 2.71
CA ALA A 80 -27.97 3.53 2.68
C ALA A 80 -29.26 4.05 2.06
#